data_AF-A0A7H0HG01-F1
#
_entry.id   AF-A0A7H0HG01-F1
#
_cell.length_a   1.000
_cell.length_b   1.000
_cell.length_c   1.000
_cell.angle_alpha   90.00
_cell.angle_beta   90.00
_cell.angle_gamma   90.00
#
_symmetry.space_group_name_H-M   'P 1'
#
loop_
_entity.id
_entity.type
_entity.pdbx_description
1 polymer ?
#
loop_
_entity_poly.entity_id
_entity_poly.type
_entity_poly.pdbx_seq_one_letter_code
_entity_poly.pdbx_strand_id
1 'polypeptide(L)'
;MGIVADSFLSKPGSLVLSMFPNILGFGIGVYALVFALSAKFVVEVQDTAEKQNAMSGTGKRTVLALNSDMSYPLIVLIFALAIGVVQQIFPANEWLIVGCWWAFWYGLFVTLEVVSTLFRLGEHSLLEKLESKQKN
;
A
#
# COMPACT_ATOMS: atom_id res chain seq x y z
N MET A 1 -37.52 13.98 0.57
CA MET A 1 -36.52 12.89 0.66
C MET A 1 -35.19 13.48 0.19
N GLY A 2 -34.42 14.12 1.08
CA GLY A 2 -33.28 14.95 0.62
C GLY A 2 -32.34 15.51 1.71
N ILE A 3 -32.32 14.93 2.91
CA ILE A 3 -31.51 15.48 4.04
C ILE A 3 -30.23 14.66 4.28
N VAL A 4 -30.06 13.50 3.65
CA VAL A 4 -28.94 12.59 3.94
C VAL A 4 -27.76 12.77 2.97
N ALA A 5 -27.97 13.34 1.78
CA ALA A 5 -26.90 13.52 0.80
C ALA A 5 -25.95 14.69 1.15
N ASP A 6 -26.49 15.79 1.69
CA ASP A 6 -25.69 16.98 2.01
C ASP A 6 -24.69 16.75 3.15
N SER A 7 -25.02 15.90 4.12
CA SER A 7 -24.13 15.61 5.25
C SER A 7 -22.94 14.73 4.88
N PHE A 8 -23.08 13.86 3.87
CA PHE A 8 -22.01 13.00 3.37
C PHE A 8 -21.05 13.78 2.46
N LEU A 9 -21.57 14.60 1.54
CA LEU A 9 -20.75 15.42 0.66
C LEU A 9 -19.91 16.47 1.41
N SER A 10 -20.43 17.00 2.51
CA SER A 10 -19.82 18.12 3.24
C SER A 10 -18.69 17.74 4.21
N LYS A 11 -18.49 16.45 4.51
CA LYS A 11 -17.50 16.00 5.50
C LYS A 11 -16.65 14.80 5.06
N PRO A 12 -15.95 14.88 3.91
CA PRO A 12 -15.05 13.82 3.43
C PRO A 12 -13.92 13.48 4.41
N GLY A 13 -13.47 14.44 5.23
CA GLY A 13 -12.41 14.20 6.22
C GLY A 13 -12.78 13.13 7.26
N SER A 14 -14.05 13.06 7.68
CA SER A 14 -14.51 12.02 8.62
C SER A 14 -14.46 10.62 8.02
N LEU A 15 -14.67 10.51 6.71
CA LEU A 15 -14.61 9.25 5.97
C LEU A 15 -13.17 8.78 5.81
N VAL A 16 -12.27 9.70 5.44
CA VAL A 16 -10.83 9.45 5.36
C VAL A 16 -10.29 8.98 6.70
N LEU A 17 -10.61 9.68 7.80
CA LEU A 17 -10.11 9.37 9.14
C LEU A 17 -10.66 8.07 9.71
N SER A 18 -11.81 7.57 9.23
CA SER A 18 -12.37 6.29 9.68
C SER A 18 -11.91 5.10 8.84
N MET A 19 -11.71 5.28 7.54
CA MET A 19 -11.33 4.18 6.64
C MET A 19 -9.81 4.00 6.54
N PHE A 20 -9.06 5.09 6.37
CA PHE A 20 -7.66 5.00 5.99
C PHE A 20 -6.73 4.47 7.08
N PRO A 21 -6.98 4.65 8.39
CA PRO A 21 -6.18 3.97 9.41
C PRO A 21 -6.33 2.44 9.35
N ASN A 22 -7.51 1.94 9.03
CA ASN A 22 -7.74 0.50 8.85
C ASN A 22 -7.01 -0.03 7.60
N ILE A 23 -7.04 0.74 6.51
CA ILE A 23 -6.31 0.41 5.28
C ILE A 23 -4.79 0.44 5.50
N LEU A 24 -4.27 1.46 6.21
CA LEU A 24 -2.86 1.53 6.60
C LEU A 24 -2.47 0.37 7.50
N GLY A 25 -3.29 0.05 8.50
CA GLY A 25 -3.08 -1.10 9.39
C GLY A 25 -3.04 -2.42 8.62
N PHE A 26 -3.92 -2.58 7.61
CA PHE A 26 -3.86 -3.71 6.69
C PHE A 26 -2.56 -3.74 5.88
N GLY A 27 -2.16 -2.62 5.25
CA GLY A 27 -0.92 -2.54 4.46
C GLY A 27 0.32 -2.85 5.29
N ILE A 28 0.42 -2.29 6.50
CA ILE A 28 1.49 -2.59 7.46
C ILE A 28 1.43 -4.06 7.89
N GLY A 29 0.24 -4.59 8.16
CA GLY A 29 0.03 -5.98 8.57
C GLY A 29 0.48 -6.97 7.51
N VAL A 30 0.13 -6.75 6.23
CA VAL A 30 0.60 -7.60 5.14
C VAL A 30 2.10 -7.45 4.93
N TYR A 31 2.65 -6.23 5.01
CA TYR A 31 4.10 -6.02 4.93
C TYR A 31 4.86 -6.76 6.04
N ALA A 32 4.37 -6.67 7.29
CA ALA A 32 4.91 -7.40 8.41
C ALA A 32 4.76 -8.91 8.24
N LEU A 33 3.66 -9.38 7.65
CA LEU A 33 3.45 -10.79 7.34
C LEU A 33 4.46 -11.26 6.28
N VAL A 34 4.66 -10.53 5.18
CA VAL A 34 5.69 -10.87 4.17
C VAL A 34 7.07 -10.98 4.82
N PHE A 35 7.40 -10.06 5.73
CA PHE A 35 8.67 -10.08 6.45
C PHE A 35 8.78 -11.24 7.46
N ALA A 36 7.72 -11.52 8.21
CA ALA A 36 7.66 -12.60 9.21
C ALA A 36 7.59 -13.99 8.57
N LEU A 37 6.93 -14.11 7.42
CA LEU A 37 6.64 -15.38 6.74
C LEU A 37 7.83 -15.92 5.96
N SER A 38 8.98 -15.22 5.91
CA SER A 38 10.23 -15.87 6.34
C SER A 38 11.49 -15.01 6.27
N ALA A 39 12.36 -15.20 7.27
CA ALA A 39 13.80 -14.95 7.11
C ALA A 39 14.38 -15.70 5.89
N LYS A 40 13.82 -16.88 5.55
CA LYS A 40 14.05 -17.57 4.28
C LYS A 40 13.57 -16.79 3.05
N PHE A 41 12.49 -16.02 3.08
CA PHE A 41 12.01 -15.21 1.95
C PHE A 41 12.95 -14.06 1.68
N VAL A 42 13.42 -13.40 2.75
CA VAL A 42 14.44 -12.35 2.63
C VAL A 42 15.72 -12.95 2.06
N VAL A 43 16.15 -14.12 2.56
CA VAL A 43 17.32 -14.85 2.05
C VAL A 43 17.09 -15.37 0.62
N GLU A 44 15.90 -15.81 0.23
CA GLU A 44 15.57 -16.37 -1.08
C GLU A 44 15.41 -15.25 -2.13
N VAL A 45 14.81 -14.11 -1.77
CA VAL A 45 14.85 -12.88 -2.60
C VAL A 45 16.28 -12.36 -2.73
N GLN A 46 17.08 -12.45 -1.68
CA GLN A 46 18.49 -12.03 -1.70
C GLN A 46 19.38 -13.02 -2.49
N ASP A 47 19.11 -14.32 -2.43
CA ASP A 47 19.83 -15.40 -3.12
C ASP A 47 19.42 -15.50 -4.60
N THR A 48 18.13 -15.28 -4.93
CA THR A 48 17.65 -15.09 -6.31
C THR A 48 18.17 -13.77 -6.89
N ALA A 49 18.29 -12.71 -6.07
CA ALA A 49 18.98 -11.49 -6.48
C ALA A 49 20.48 -11.71 -6.70
N GLU A 50 21.18 -12.47 -5.86
CA GLU A 50 22.59 -12.83 -6.04
C GLU A 50 22.82 -13.71 -7.28
N LYS A 51 21.92 -14.65 -7.58
CA LYS A 51 21.98 -15.47 -8.79
C LYS A 51 21.71 -14.66 -10.07
N GLN A 52 20.86 -13.64 -10.03
CA GLN A 52 20.72 -12.67 -11.14
C GLN A 52 21.90 -11.66 -11.21
N ASN A 53 22.57 -11.40 -10.09
CA ASN A 53 23.75 -10.53 -10.03
C ASN A 53 25.01 -11.11 -10.64
N ALA A 54 25.10 -12.43 -10.71
CA ALA A 54 26.19 -13.10 -11.43
C ALA A 54 26.15 -12.79 -12.94
N MET A 55 25.04 -12.27 -13.48
CA MET A 55 24.93 -11.83 -14.89
C MET A 55 24.76 -10.32 -15.09
N SER A 56 24.29 -9.55 -14.10
CA SER A 56 24.18 -8.08 -14.21
C SER A 56 24.15 -7.42 -12.83
N GLY A 57 25.21 -6.72 -12.42
CA GLY A 57 25.43 -6.23 -11.04
C GLY A 57 24.42 -5.20 -10.49
N THR A 58 23.17 -5.61 -10.22
CA THR A 58 22.03 -4.71 -9.93
C THR A 58 21.16 -5.15 -8.73
N GLY A 59 21.49 -6.20 -8.00
CA GLY A 59 20.56 -6.94 -7.14
C GLY A 59 20.50 -6.48 -5.69
N LYS A 60 21.06 -5.30 -5.39
CA LYS A 60 20.51 -4.49 -4.29
C LYS A 60 19.15 -3.88 -4.66
N ARG A 61 18.74 -3.88 -5.93
CA ARG A 61 17.49 -3.24 -6.37
C ARG A 61 16.22 -3.98 -5.92
N THR A 62 16.15 -5.31 -5.84
CA THR A 62 14.83 -5.97 -5.66
C THR A 62 14.22 -5.78 -4.28
N VAL A 63 14.99 -5.93 -3.19
CA VAL A 63 14.48 -5.72 -1.81
C VAL A 63 14.26 -4.24 -1.53
N LEU A 64 15.13 -3.36 -2.03
CA LEU A 64 14.96 -1.90 -1.93
C LEU A 64 13.80 -1.40 -2.79
N ALA A 65 13.59 -1.97 -3.98
CA ALA A 65 12.45 -1.66 -4.85
C ALA A 65 11.16 -2.15 -4.21
N LEU A 66 11.14 -3.33 -3.59
CA LEU A 66 9.98 -3.82 -2.87
C LEU A 66 9.58 -2.90 -1.70
N ASN A 67 10.57 -2.46 -0.92
CA ASN A 67 10.35 -1.50 0.16
C ASN A 67 9.88 -0.14 -0.40
N SER A 68 10.45 0.31 -1.53
CA SER A 68 10.08 1.55 -2.21
C SER A 68 8.66 1.52 -2.79
N ASP A 69 8.30 0.43 -3.47
CA ASP A 69 7.01 0.22 -4.15
C ASP A 69 5.86 0.11 -3.14
N MET A 70 6.15 -0.41 -1.94
CA MET A 70 5.18 -0.49 -0.84
C MET A 70 5.18 0.76 0.04
N SER A 71 6.31 1.48 0.13
CA SER A 71 6.42 2.72 0.92
C SER A 71 5.65 3.89 0.29
N TYR A 72 5.66 3.99 -1.04
CA TYR A 72 4.97 5.09 -1.75
C TYR A 72 3.47 5.14 -1.43
N PRO A 73 2.71 4.03 -1.53
CA PRO A 73 1.31 3.99 -1.16
C PRO A 73 1.00 4.36 0.29
N LEU A 74 1.85 3.91 1.23
CA LEU A 74 1.70 4.24 2.64
C LEU A 74 1.87 5.74 2.88
N ILE A 75 2.86 6.36 2.24
CA ILE A 75 3.10 7.81 2.35
C ILE A 75 1.90 8.57 1.79
N VAL A 76 1.36 8.17 0.64
CA VAL A 76 0.16 8.78 0.04
C VAL A 76 -1.03 8.71 1.00
N LEU A 77 -1.25 7.57 1.66
CA LEU A 77 -2.33 7.41 2.63
C LEU A 77 -2.14 8.29 3.88
N ILE A 78 -0.90 8.45 4.36
CA ILE A 78 -0.59 9.38 5.46
C ILE A 78 -0.86 10.84 5.04
N PHE A 79 -0.51 11.23 3.82
CA PHE A 79 -0.83 12.56 3.29
C PHE A 79 -2.34 12.77 3.19
N ALA A 80 -3.09 11.77 2.71
CA ALA A 80 -4.54 11.84 2.65
C ALA A 80 -5.16 11.99 4.06
N LEU A 81 -4.63 11.27 5.06
CA LEU A 81 -5.03 11.45 6.46
C LEU A 81 -4.76 12.87 6.96
N ALA A 82 -3.58 13.42 6.69
CA ALA A 82 -3.25 14.79 7.07
C ALA A 82 -4.25 15.80 6.46
N ILE A 83 -4.58 15.64 5.17
CA ILE A 83 -5.61 16.46 4.50
C ILE A 83 -6.97 16.27 5.17
N GLY A 84 -7.33 15.05 5.56
CA GLY A 84 -8.57 14.75 6.28
C GLY A 84 -8.65 15.42 7.66
N VAL A 85 -7.55 15.45 8.42
CA VAL A 85 -7.46 16.18 9.71
C VAL A 85 -7.65 17.68 9.48
N VAL A 86 -6.95 18.25 8.49
CA VAL A 86 -7.05 19.69 8.20
C VAL A 86 -8.47 20.06 7.75
N GLN A 87 -9.13 19.20 6.96
CA GLN A 87 -10.54 19.40 6.57
C GLN A 87 -11.48 19.35 7.77
N GLN A 88 -11.22 18.49 8.76
CA GLN A 88 -12.02 18.43 9.98
C GLN A 88 -11.85 19.68 10.87
N ILE A 89 -10.67 20.31 10.85
CA ILE A 89 -10.40 21.57 11.56
C ILE A 89 -11.07 22.75 10.85
N PHE A 90 -11.08 22.76 9.52
CA PHE A 90 -11.69 23.82 8.70
C PHE A 90 -12.86 23.29 7.83
N PRO A 91 -13.98 22.87 8.46
CA PRO A 91 -15.04 22.13 7.76
C PRO A 91 -15.83 22.96 6.75
N ALA A 92 -15.77 24.29 6.82
CA ALA A 92 -16.53 25.19 5.96
C ALA A 92 -15.79 25.61 4.67
N ASN A 93 -14.55 25.16 4.46
CA ASN A 93 -13.78 25.55 3.29
C ASN A 93 -14.03 24.59 2.12
N GLU A 94 -14.74 25.07 1.09
CA GLU A 94 -15.12 24.29 -0.10
C GLU A 94 -13.91 23.75 -0.87
N TRP A 95 -12.81 24.50 -0.95
CA TRP A 95 -11.58 24.05 -1.61
C TRP A 95 -10.95 22.85 -0.89
N LEU A 96 -11.01 22.84 0.45
CA LEU A 96 -10.54 21.69 1.23
C LEU A 96 -11.46 20.49 1.09
N ILE A 97 -12.77 20.69 0.96
CA ILE A 97 -13.73 19.60 0.74
C ILE A 97 -13.41 18.89 -0.57
N VAL A 98 -13.24 19.65 -1.66
CA VAL A 98 -12.88 19.09 -2.97
C VAL A 98 -11.51 18.41 -2.93
N GLY A 99 -10.51 19.04 -2.32
CA GLY A 99 -9.17 18.45 -2.17
C GLY A 99 -9.17 17.16 -1.34
N CYS A 100 -9.97 17.10 -0.28
CA CYS A 100 -10.12 15.92 0.55
C CYS A 100 -10.85 14.79 -0.18
N TRP A 101 -11.85 15.10 -1.01
CA TRP A 101 -12.48 14.12 -1.88
C TRP A 101 -11.51 13.54 -2.91
N TRP A 102 -10.69 14.40 -3.51
CA TRP A 102 -9.67 13.96 -4.46
C TRP A 102 -8.64 13.05 -3.77
N ALA A 103 -8.14 13.45 -2.61
CA ALA A 103 -7.22 12.65 -1.79
C ALA A 103 -7.83 11.30 -1.37
N PHE A 104 -9.12 11.27 -1.05
CA PHE A 104 -9.84 10.04 -0.72
C PHE A 104 -9.88 9.06 -1.89
N TRP A 105 -10.32 9.51 -3.08
CA TRP A 105 -10.38 8.63 -4.25
C TRP A 105 -8.98 8.17 -4.70
N TYR A 106 -8.01 9.07 -4.66
CA TYR A 106 -6.64 8.76 -4.99
C TYR A 106 -6.04 7.72 -4.01
N GLY A 107 -6.27 7.88 -2.70
CA GLY A 107 -5.83 6.93 -1.69
C GLY A 107 -6.45 5.53 -1.88
N LEU A 108 -7.71 5.45 -2.31
CA LEU A 108 -8.34 4.17 -2.66
C LEU A 108 -7.68 3.51 -3.89
N PHE A 109 -7.43 4.28 -4.95
CA PHE A 109 -6.76 3.76 -6.15
C PHE A 109 -5.38 3.19 -5.81
N VAL A 110 -4.60 3.94 -5.04
CA VAL A 110 -3.26 3.55 -4.58
C VAL A 110 -3.31 2.32 -3.66
N THR A 111 -4.38 2.16 -2.87
CA THR A 111 -4.60 0.94 -2.07
C THR A 111 -4.81 -0.30 -2.96
N LEU A 112 -5.57 -0.18 -4.04
CA LEU A 112 -5.76 -1.29 -5.00
C LEU A 112 -4.45 -1.69 -5.68
N GLU A 113 -3.57 -0.71 -5.93
CA GLU A 113 -2.23 -0.94 -6.48
C GLU A 113 -1.34 -1.73 -5.51
N VAL A 114 -1.36 -1.41 -4.21
CA VAL A 114 -0.68 -2.18 -3.16
C VAL A 114 -1.17 -3.62 -3.12
N VAL A 115 -2.48 -3.81 -3.11
CA VAL A 115 -3.09 -5.15 -3.10
C VAL A 115 -2.66 -5.95 -4.33
N SER A 116 -2.69 -5.32 -5.51
CA SER A 116 -2.27 -5.97 -6.77
C SER A 116 -0.79 -6.35 -6.77
N THR A 117 0.06 -5.47 -6.26
CA THR A 117 1.50 -5.70 -6.12
C THR A 117 1.78 -6.86 -5.18
N LEU A 118 1.08 -6.90 -4.03
CA LEU A 118 1.14 -8.00 -3.07
C LEU A 118 0.71 -9.34 -3.67
N PHE A 119 -0.38 -9.38 -4.44
CA PHE A 119 -0.83 -10.60 -5.09
C PHE A 119 0.22 -11.13 -6.09
N ARG A 120 0.81 -10.25 -6.90
CA ARG A 120 1.86 -10.62 -7.85
C ARG A 120 3.10 -11.19 -7.15
N LEU A 121 3.52 -10.59 -6.04
CA LEU A 121 4.64 -11.07 -5.25
C LEU A 121 4.34 -12.44 -4.61
N GLY A 122 3.13 -12.60 -4.07
CA GLY A 122 2.66 -13.87 -3.54
C GLY A 122 2.67 -14.97 -4.60
N GLU A 123 2.13 -14.71 -5.78
CA GLU A 123 2.07 -15.66 -6.89
C GLU A 123 3.47 -16.09 -7.35
N HIS A 124 4.38 -15.14 -7.58
CA HIS A 124 5.77 -15.46 -7.92
C HIS A 124 6.44 -16.35 -6.88
N SER A 125 6.23 -16.07 -5.59
CA SER A 125 6.83 -16.88 -4.53
C SER A 125 6.23 -18.28 -4.39
N LEU A 126 4.93 -18.42 -4.67
CA LEU A 126 4.25 -19.72 -4.63
C LEU A 126 4.71 -20.59 -5.80
N LEU A 127 4.84 -20.00 -6.99
CA LEU A 127 5.35 -20.69 -8.18
C LEU A 127 6.79 -21.19 -7.97
N GLU A 128 7.67 -20.35 -7.41
CA GLU A 128 9.06 -20.72 -7.10
C GLU A 128 9.16 -21.87 -6.07
N LYS A 129 8.26 -21.87 -5.06
CA LYS A 129 8.16 -22.95 -4.07
C LYS A 129 7.63 -24.26 -4.67
N LEU A 130 6.79 -24.20 -5.70
CA LEU A 130 6.28 -25.39 -6.40
C LEU A 130 7.33 -25.99 -7.34
N GLU A 131 8.08 -25.16 -8.06
CA GLU A 131 9.16 -25.60 -8.95
C GLU A 131 10.35 -26.20 -8.19
N SER A 132 10.76 -25.60 -7.07
CA SER A 132 11.82 -26.14 -6.22
C SER A 132 11.48 -27.49 -5.58
N LYS A 133 10.18 -27.76 -5.35
CA LYS A 133 9.71 -29.03 -4.79
C LYS A 133 9.63 -30.16 -5.83
N GLN A 134 9.58 -29.85 -7.12
CA GLN A 134 9.62 -30.84 -8.21
C GLN A 134 11.04 -31.26 -8.61
N LYS A 135 12.07 -30.51 -8.19
CA LYS A 135 13.47 -30.75 -8.56
C LYS A 135 14.25 -31.61 -7.54
N ASN A 136 13.58 -32.04 -6.45
CA ASN A 136 14.04 -33.03 -5.48
C ASN A 136 13.21 -34.31 -5.62
#